data_AF-A0A9W4MQ63-F1
#
_entry.id   AF-A0A9W4MQ63-F1
#
_cell.length_a   1.000
_cell.length_b   1.000
_cell.length_c   1.000
_cell.angle_alpha   90.00
_cell.angle_beta   90.00
_cell.angle_gamma   90.00
#
_symmetry.space_group_name_H-M   'P 1'
#
loop_
_entity.id
_entity.type
_entity.pdbx_description
1 polymer ?
#
loop_
_entity_poly.entity_id
_entity_poly.type
_entity_poly.pdbx_seq_one_letter_code
_entity_poly.pdbx_strand_id
1 'polypeptide(L)'
;MRPTPRWITALTTLPGTDVVLSGSWDGWIRAWRISDDKKTIIPLGPIGAGTVGDVTPDTPSQQLNQTLALDGTPGLGQKEPEPLIKGVINDIAVFERRPESDLPGADAKTKLACKDEPRGVSIVAAVGKEHRLARWKCFENTFYEGATSGGRNGAVVFEVPFITNEPVEAGV
;
A
#
# COMPACT_ATOMS: atom_id res chain seq x y z
N MET A 1 11.91 -25.88 -8.63
CA MET A 1 12.52 -24.70 -9.29
C MET A 1 13.08 -23.78 -8.21
N ARG A 2 14.27 -23.22 -8.37
CA ARG A 2 14.82 -22.25 -7.40
C ARG A 2 14.16 -20.88 -7.61
N PRO A 3 13.70 -20.18 -6.55
CA PRO A 3 13.19 -18.81 -6.69
C PRO A 3 14.27 -17.90 -7.26
N THR A 4 13.96 -17.16 -8.32
CA THR A 4 14.87 -16.13 -8.85
C THR A 4 14.67 -14.83 -8.07
N PRO A 5 15.75 -14.17 -7.62
CA PRO A 5 15.63 -12.92 -6.89
C PRO A 5 15.02 -11.84 -7.79
N ARG A 6 14.04 -11.11 -7.25
CA ARG A 6 13.43 -9.96 -7.90
C ARG A 6 14.10 -8.70 -7.35
N TRP A 7 14.81 -7.99 -8.21
CA TRP A 7 15.42 -6.68 -7.92
C TRP A 7 14.42 -5.59 -7.53
N ILE A 8 14.91 -4.62 -6.75
CA ILE A 8 14.19 -3.42 -6.33
C ILE A 8 14.13 -2.46 -7.51
N THR A 9 12.93 -1.95 -7.80
CA THR A 9 12.64 -1.05 -8.93
C THR A 9 12.28 0.36 -8.48
N ALA A 10 11.81 0.51 -7.25
CA ALA A 10 11.53 1.79 -6.63
C ALA A 10 11.97 1.79 -5.17
N LEU A 11 12.44 2.92 -4.68
CA LEU A 11 12.87 3.11 -3.30
C LEU A 11 12.60 4.54 -2.88
N THR A 12 12.10 4.72 -1.67
CA THR A 12 11.83 6.05 -1.10
C THR A 12 11.99 6.01 0.41
N THR A 13 12.16 7.17 1.01
CA THR A 13 12.28 7.33 2.47
C THR A 13 11.23 8.31 2.95
N LEU A 14 10.75 8.11 4.17
CA LEU A 14 9.86 9.08 4.81
C LEU A 14 10.73 10.14 5.51
N PRO A 15 10.71 11.42 5.06
CA PRO A 15 11.60 12.44 5.60
C PRO A 15 11.38 12.66 7.10
N GLY A 16 12.47 12.83 7.86
CA GLY A 16 12.41 13.04 9.31
C GLY A 16 12.18 11.76 10.13
N THR A 17 12.14 10.59 9.48
CA THR A 17 11.98 9.29 10.14
C THR A 17 13.11 8.32 9.78
N ASP A 18 13.12 7.17 10.43
CA ASP A 18 13.98 6.03 10.18
C ASP A 18 13.34 5.01 9.21
N VAL A 19 12.26 5.37 8.52
CA VAL A 19 11.50 4.46 7.65
C VAL A 19 11.91 4.58 6.18
N VAL A 20 12.17 3.42 5.57
CA VAL A 20 12.47 3.25 4.14
C VAL A 20 11.43 2.33 3.53
N LEU A 21 10.97 2.66 2.32
CA LEU A 21 10.07 1.83 1.53
C LEU A 21 10.78 1.33 0.27
N SER A 22 10.55 0.07 -0.09
CA SER A 22 11.06 -0.53 -1.32
C SER A 22 9.94 -1.20 -2.10
N GLY A 23 9.93 -1.02 -3.42
CA GLY A 23 9.04 -1.70 -4.35
C GLY A 23 9.82 -2.56 -5.34
N SER A 24 9.23 -3.68 -5.75
CA SER A 24 9.75 -4.55 -6.79
C SER A 24 8.64 -4.89 -7.80
N TRP A 25 8.94 -5.73 -8.77
CA TRP A 25 7.97 -6.34 -9.69
C TRP A 25 7.37 -7.64 -9.13
N ASP A 26 7.55 -7.88 -7.83
CA ASP A 26 6.92 -8.97 -7.09
C ASP A 26 5.51 -8.62 -6.59
N GLY A 27 5.10 -7.36 -6.77
CA GLY A 27 3.79 -6.86 -6.38
C GLY A 27 3.68 -6.41 -4.92
N TRP A 28 4.80 -6.28 -4.22
CA TRP A 28 4.83 -5.86 -2.82
C TRP A 28 5.61 -4.56 -2.66
N ILE A 29 5.07 -3.68 -1.81
CA ILE A 29 5.84 -2.62 -1.16
C ILE A 29 6.22 -3.13 0.22
N ARG A 30 7.49 -3.04 0.56
CA ARG A 30 7.99 -3.43 1.89
C ARG A 30 8.50 -2.21 2.61
N ALA A 31 8.20 -2.16 3.90
CA ALA A 31 8.73 -1.18 4.81
C ALA A 31 9.90 -1.75 5.60
N TRP A 32 10.86 -0.87 5.86
CA TRP A 32 12.08 -1.14 6.60
C TRP A 32 12.31 0.01 7.57
N ARG A 33 12.89 -0.30 8.72
CA ARG A 33 13.30 0.67 9.73
C ARG A 33 14.82 0.64 9.86
N ILE A 34 15.44 1.80 9.95
CA ILE A 34 16.86 1.93 10.28
C ILE A 34 17.01 1.80 11.79
N SER A 35 17.97 1.01 12.28
CA SER A 35 18.23 0.93 13.72
C SER A 35 18.68 2.26 14.32
N ASP A 36 18.52 2.41 15.63
CA ASP A 36 18.91 3.64 16.35
C ASP A 36 20.41 3.97 16.18
N ASP A 37 21.24 2.94 16.03
CA ASP A 37 22.68 3.08 15.76
C ASP A 37 23.02 3.39 14.29
N LYS A 38 22.00 3.43 13.41
CA LYS A 38 22.05 3.70 11.96
C LYS A 38 22.91 2.74 11.15
N LYS A 39 23.16 1.52 11.66
CA LYS A 39 24.03 0.53 11.02
C LYS A 39 23.28 -0.65 10.42
N THR A 40 22.02 -0.86 10.82
CA THR A 40 21.24 -2.02 10.39
C THR A 40 19.88 -1.59 9.85
N ILE A 41 19.37 -2.39 8.91
CA ILE A 41 18.04 -2.20 8.33
C ILE A 41 17.19 -3.37 8.80
N ILE A 42 16.12 -3.06 9.51
CA ILE A 42 15.20 -3.99 10.16
C ILE A 42 13.93 -4.08 9.31
N PRO A 43 13.51 -5.27 8.86
CA PRO A 43 12.27 -5.42 8.10
C PRO A 43 11.05 -5.13 9.00
N LEU A 44 10.16 -4.25 8.55
CA LEU A 44 8.85 -4.03 9.18
C LEU A 44 7.75 -4.90 8.56
N GLY A 45 7.95 -5.33 7.30
CA GLY A 45 7.03 -6.22 6.59
C GLY A 45 6.42 -5.58 5.34
N PRO A 46 5.53 -6.31 4.64
CA PRO A 46 4.83 -5.79 3.47
C PRO A 46 3.70 -4.83 3.88
N ILE A 47 3.58 -3.72 3.16
CA ILE A 47 2.47 -2.78 3.32
C ILE A 47 1.19 -3.40 2.74
N GLY A 48 0.10 -3.34 3.50
CA GLY A 48 -1.20 -3.90 3.13
C GLY A 48 -1.35 -5.42 3.38
N ALA A 49 -0.37 -6.08 3.99
CA ALA A 49 -0.47 -7.50 4.35
C ALA A 49 -1.32 -7.78 5.63
N GLY A 50 -2.02 -6.77 6.16
CA GLY A 50 -2.78 -6.87 7.41
C GLY A 50 -4.20 -7.43 7.20
N THR A 51 -4.67 -8.20 8.17
CA THR A 51 -6.04 -8.73 8.28
C THR A 51 -7.03 -7.67 8.78
N VAL A 52 -6.90 -6.42 8.33
CA VAL A 52 -7.88 -5.37 8.66
C VAL A 52 -8.96 -5.43 7.59
N GLY A 53 -9.95 -6.29 7.84
CA GLY A 53 -11.23 -6.41 7.15
C GLY A 53 -11.18 -6.20 5.64
N ASP A 54 -10.95 -7.26 4.87
CA ASP A 54 -11.32 -7.39 3.45
C ASP A 54 -11.31 -6.07 2.66
N VAL A 55 -10.22 -5.29 2.74
CA VAL A 55 -10.04 -4.14 1.85
C VAL A 55 -9.60 -4.71 0.51
N THR A 56 -10.54 -5.38 -0.15
CA THR A 56 -10.41 -5.74 -1.55
C THR A 56 -10.29 -4.43 -2.32
N PRO A 57 -9.27 -4.27 -3.18
CA PRO A 57 -9.18 -3.07 -3.99
C PRO A 57 -10.45 -2.95 -4.85
N ASP A 58 -11.22 -1.88 -4.66
CA ASP A 58 -12.43 -1.54 -5.41
C ASP A 58 -12.08 -1.34 -6.89
N THR A 59 -11.99 -2.46 -7.60
CA THR A 59 -11.85 -2.44 -9.05
C THR A 59 -13.23 -2.60 -9.67
N PRO A 60 -13.56 -1.87 -10.75
CA PRO A 60 -14.84 -2.02 -11.44
C PRO A 60 -15.14 -3.47 -11.85
N SER A 61 -14.10 -4.24 -12.16
CA SER A 61 -14.18 -5.67 -12.45
C SER A 61 -14.59 -6.52 -11.25
N GLN A 62 -14.19 -6.17 -10.03
CA GLN A 62 -14.62 -6.90 -8.83
C GLN A 62 -16.04 -6.51 -8.39
N GLN A 63 -16.45 -5.25 -8.57
CA GLN A 63 -17.86 -4.86 -8.38
C GLN A 63 -18.78 -5.64 -9.32
N LEU A 64 -18.35 -5.84 -10.58
CA LEU A 64 -19.06 -6.70 -11.53
C LEU A 64 -19.06 -8.16 -11.06
N ASN A 65 -17.91 -8.71 -10.63
CA ASN A 65 -17.83 -10.09 -10.15
C ASN A 65 -18.67 -10.33 -8.89
N GLN A 66 -18.73 -9.38 -7.94
CA GLN A 66 -19.64 -9.46 -6.77
C GLN A 66 -21.11 -9.42 -7.20
N THR A 67 -21.44 -8.64 -8.22
CA THR A 67 -22.80 -8.61 -8.80
C THR A 67 -23.14 -9.95 -9.49
N LEU A 68 -22.15 -10.64 -10.04
CA LEU A 68 -22.31 -11.92 -10.73
C LEU A 68 -22.22 -13.14 -9.79
N ALA A 69 -21.58 -13.02 -8.63
CA ALA A 69 -21.35 -14.10 -7.66
C ALA A 69 -22.54 -14.37 -6.72
N LEU A 70 -23.74 -13.86 -7.05
CA LEU A 70 -24.97 -14.12 -6.30
C LEU A 70 -25.40 -15.60 -6.31
N ASP A 71 -24.77 -16.47 -7.12
CA ASP A 71 -24.96 -17.91 -7.11
C ASP A 71 -23.61 -18.66 -7.21
N GLY A 72 -23.07 -19.18 -6.10
CA GLY A 72 -22.00 -20.20 -6.16
C GLY A 72 -21.04 -20.30 -4.97
N THR A 73 -21.33 -21.27 -4.08
CA THR A 73 -20.45 -22.07 -3.18
C THR A 73 -19.09 -21.52 -2.67
N PRO A 74 -18.83 -21.55 -1.34
CA PRO A 74 -17.55 -21.12 -0.76
C PRO A 74 -16.46 -22.20 -0.89
N GLY A 75 -15.37 -21.88 -1.59
CA GLY A 75 -14.18 -22.72 -1.72
C GLY A 75 -13.20 -22.54 -0.55
N LEU A 76 -12.94 -23.63 0.18
CA LEU A 76 -11.92 -23.75 1.22
C LEU A 76 -10.51 -23.85 0.61
N GLY A 77 -9.68 -22.83 0.82
CA GLY A 77 -8.23 -22.87 0.61
C GLY A 77 -7.58 -21.69 1.30
N GLN A 78 -6.59 -21.95 2.18
CA GLN A 78 -5.74 -20.88 2.73
C GLN A 78 -4.94 -20.28 1.58
N LYS A 79 -5.46 -19.21 0.99
CA LYS A 79 -4.79 -18.46 -0.08
C LYS A 79 -3.59 -17.77 0.56
N GLU A 80 -2.38 -18.10 0.13
CA GLU A 80 -1.19 -17.28 0.38
C GLU A 80 -1.56 -15.82 0.10
N PRO A 81 -1.12 -14.86 0.94
CA PRO A 81 -1.50 -13.47 0.76
C PRO A 81 -1.09 -13.05 -0.65
N GLU A 82 -2.08 -12.74 -1.48
CA GLU A 82 -1.81 -12.32 -2.85
C GLU A 82 -1.26 -10.90 -2.83
N PRO A 83 -0.25 -10.60 -3.67
CA PRO A 83 0.26 -9.24 -3.77
C PRO A 83 -0.88 -8.29 -4.18
N LEU A 84 -1.07 -7.25 -3.37
CA LEU A 84 -2.08 -6.23 -3.63
C LEU A 84 -1.82 -5.48 -4.94
N ILE A 85 -0.55 -5.38 -5.34
CA ILE A 85 -0.15 -4.65 -6.54
C ILE A 85 0.21 -5.64 -7.64
N LYS A 86 -0.47 -5.54 -8.78
CA LYS A 86 -0.12 -6.31 -9.98
C LYS A 86 0.64 -5.43 -10.96
N GLY A 87 1.92 -5.71 -11.16
CA GLY A 87 2.79 -5.00 -12.12
C GLY A 87 4.19 -4.71 -11.58
N VAL A 88 4.92 -3.86 -12.30
CA VAL A 88 6.21 -3.31 -11.88
C VAL A 88 5.97 -2.01 -11.11
N ILE A 89 6.49 -1.92 -9.89
CA ILE A 89 6.47 -0.66 -9.12
C ILE A 89 7.60 0.23 -9.65
N ASN A 90 7.25 1.28 -10.40
CA ASN A 90 8.21 2.17 -11.04
C ASN A 90 8.64 3.34 -10.17
N ASP A 91 7.77 3.79 -9.27
CA ASP A 91 8.06 4.88 -8.34
C ASP A 91 7.21 4.77 -7.07
N ILE A 92 7.70 5.37 -5.98
CA ILE A 92 6.97 5.47 -4.71
C ILE A 92 7.13 6.88 -4.15
N ALA A 93 6.01 7.58 -4.00
CA ALA A 93 5.93 8.85 -3.32
C ALA A 93 5.26 8.67 -1.94
N VAL A 94 5.72 9.44 -0.96
CA VAL A 94 5.19 9.40 0.41
C VAL A 94 4.85 10.81 0.84
N PHE A 95 3.67 10.98 1.42
CA PHE A 95 3.27 12.25 2.02
C PHE A 95 2.62 12.02 3.38
N GLU A 96 2.95 12.88 4.33
CA GLU A 96 2.26 12.94 5.62
C GLU A 96 1.00 13.79 5.47
N ARG A 97 -0.14 13.23 5.87
CA ARG A 97 -1.41 13.95 5.88
C ARG A 97 -1.47 14.81 7.14
N ARG A 98 -1.29 16.12 6.98
CA ARG A 98 -1.56 17.09 8.05
C ARG A 98 -3.04 17.45 8.01
N PRO A 99 -3.71 17.56 9.16
CA PRO A 99 -5.08 18.04 9.22
C PRO A 99 -5.15 19.47 8.70
N GLU A 100 -6.27 19.83 8.07
CA GLU A 100 -6.46 21.15 7.46
C GLU A 100 -6.34 22.29 8.49
N SER A 101 -6.57 21.99 9.77
CA SER A 101 -6.35 22.88 10.91
C SER A 101 -4.92 23.41 11.08
N ASP A 102 -3.92 22.67 10.58
CA ASP A 102 -2.50 22.99 10.73
C ASP A 102 -1.97 23.84 9.57
N LEU A 103 -2.81 24.11 8.55
CA LEU A 103 -2.46 24.99 7.44
C LEU A 103 -2.48 26.48 7.88
N PRO A 104 -1.52 27.29 7.41
CA PRO A 104 -1.50 28.72 7.69
C PRO A 104 -2.70 29.40 6.98
N GLY A 105 -3.70 29.80 7.77
CA GLY A 105 -4.94 30.43 7.28
C GLY A 105 -6.24 29.75 7.74
N ALA A 106 -6.17 28.62 8.46
CA ALA A 106 -7.35 27.92 8.94
C ALA A 106 -8.10 28.68 10.04
N ASP A 107 -9.39 28.94 9.80
CA ASP A 107 -10.30 29.61 10.73
C ASP A 107 -10.47 28.83 12.04
N ALA A 108 -10.76 29.54 13.15
CA ALA A 108 -11.02 28.92 14.45
C ALA A 108 -12.19 27.91 14.43
N LYS A 109 -13.14 28.06 13.49
CA LYS A 109 -14.24 27.11 13.24
C LYS A 109 -13.74 25.79 12.65
N THR A 110 -12.80 25.85 11.71
CA THR A 110 -12.18 24.68 11.05
C THR A 110 -11.34 23.89 12.04
N LYS A 111 -10.64 24.56 12.97
CA LYS A 111 -9.85 23.92 14.03
C LYS A 111 -10.70 23.14 15.06
N LEU A 112 -11.96 23.56 15.29
CA LEU A 112 -12.86 22.84 16.21
C LEU A 112 -13.50 21.60 15.56
N ALA A 113 -13.71 21.61 14.24
CA ALA A 113 -14.29 20.49 13.49
C ALA A 113 -13.26 19.39 13.14
N CYS A 114 -11.97 19.73 13.07
CA CYS A 114 -10.87 18.86 12.65
C CYS A 114 -10.23 18.00 13.77
N LYS A 115 -10.73 18.04 15.01
CA LYS A 115 -10.09 17.32 16.14
C LYS A 115 -9.97 15.80 15.93
N ASP A 116 -10.86 15.23 15.12
CA ASP A 116 -10.88 13.80 14.80
C ASP A 116 -10.36 13.49 13.38
N GLU A 117 -9.65 14.42 12.71
CA GLU A 117 -9.09 14.09 11.40
C GLU A 117 -7.99 13.03 11.51
N PRO A 118 -8.08 11.93 10.73
CA PRO A 118 -7.12 10.85 10.79
C PRO A 118 -5.76 11.36 10.28
N ARG A 119 -4.83 11.50 11.22
CA ARG A 119 -3.42 11.73 10.92
C ARG A 119 -2.81 10.44 10.41
N GLY A 120 -1.96 10.52 9.40
CA GLY A 120 -1.34 9.33 8.84
C GLY A 120 -0.39 9.64 7.70
N VAL A 121 0.16 8.57 7.15
CA VAL A 121 1.04 8.60 6.00
C VAL A 121 0.31 8.01 4.81
N SER A 122 0.32 8.73 3.70
CA SER A 122 -0.14 8.21 2.43
C SER A 122 1.03 7.85 1.54
N ILE A 123 0.97 6.65 1.00
CA ILE A 123 2.00 6.03 0.17
C ILE A 123 1.38 5.83 -1.21
N VAL A 124 1.95 6.49 -2.22
CA VAL A 124 1.50 6.40 -3.60
C VAL A 124 2.53 5.61 -4.39
N ALA A 125 2.12 4.52 -5.02
CA ALA A 125 2.95 3.68 -5.85
C ALA A 125 2.56 3.82 -7.32
N ALA A 126 3.49 4.23 -8.16
CA ALA A 126 3.31 4.24 -9.61
C ALA A 126 3.56 2.83 -10.15
N VAL A 127 2.54 2.23 -10.76
CA VAL A 127 2.55 0.85 -11.25
C VAL A 127 2.50 0.85 -12.77
N GLY A 128 3.34 0.01 -13.38
CA GLY A 128 3.38 -0.18 -14.82
C GLY A 128 3.42 -1.65 -15.21
N LYS A 129 3.16 -1.91 -16.50
CA LYS A 129 3.38 -3.23 -17.11
C LYS A 129 4.84 -3.56 -17.37
N GLU A 130 5.72 -2.56 -17.30
CA GLU A 130 7.14 -2.66 -17.64
C GLU A 130 7.97 -1.71 -16.78
N HIS A 131 9.29 -1.89 -16.81
CA HIS A 131 10.22 -1.05 -16.05
C HIS A 131 10.35 0.36 -16.66
N ARG A 132 10.59 1.35 -15.80
CA ARG A 132 10.68 2.78 -16.15
C ARG A 132 11.57 3.12 -17.34
N LEU A 133 12.71 2.43 -17.49
CA LEU A 133 13.74 2.76 -18.48
C LEU A 133 13.86 1.75 -19.62
N ALA A 134 13.13 0.62 -19.56
CA ALA A 134 13.25 -0.43 -20.56
C ALA A 134 12.16 -1.49 -20.46
N ARG A 135 11.93 -2.19 -21.57
CA ARG A 135 10.96 -3.28 -21.71
C ARG A 135 11.56 -4.66 -21.37
N TRP A 136 12.37 -4.75 -20.32
CA TRP A 136 13.10 -5.99 -19.95
C TRP A 136 12.21 -7.08 -19.34
N LYS A 137 11.17 -6.66 -18.62
CA LYS A 137 10.09 -7.54 -18.16
C LYS A 137 8.79 -6.83 -18.48
N CYS A 138 7.97 -7.47 -19.31
CA CYS A 138 6.66 -6.97 -19.69
C CYS A 138 5.60 -7.92 -19.15
N PHE A 139 4.60 -7.37 -18.49
CA PHE A 139 3.37 -8.10 -18.21
C PHE A 139 2.42 -7.94 -19.40
N GLU A 140 1.97 -9.07 -19.95
CA GLU A 140 1.25 -9.08 -21.24
C GLU A 140 -0.17 -8.50 -21.14
N ASN A 141 -0.85 -8.69 -20.01
CA ASN A 141 -2.30 -8.45 -19.91
C ASN A 141 -2.70 -7.49 -18.78
N THR A 142 -3.90 -6.89 -18.88
CA THR A 142 -4.51 -6.00 -17.86
C THR A 142 -5.61 -6.71 -17.04
N PHE A 143 -5.94 -7.96 -17.36
CA PHE A 143 -7.06 -8.67 -16.73
C PHE A 143 -6.76 -8.99 -15.27
N TYR A 144 -7.78 -8.85 -14.41
CA TYR A 144 -7.69 -9.13 -12.98
C TYR A 144 -7.57 -10.64 -12.69
N GLU A 145 -8.16 -11.48 -13.55
CA GLU A 145 -8.09 -12.94 -13.52
C GLU A 145 -7.48 -13.50 -14.82
N GLY A 146 -6.68 -14.56 -14.71
CA GLY A 146 -6.03 -15.24 -15.83
C GLY A 146 -4.70 -15.88 -15.47
N ALA A 147 -4.23 -16.82 -16.31
CA ALA A 147 -2.99 -17.58 -16.09
C ALA A 147 -1.71 -16.73 -16.17
N THR A 148 -1.78 -15.55 -16.82
CA THR A 148 -0.71 -14.57 -16.89
C THR A 148 -0.97 -13.45 -15.90
N SER A 149 -0.12 -13.30 -14.88
CA SER A 149 -0.19 -12.25 -13.86
C SER A 149 -0.22 -10.87 -14.54
N GLY A 150 -1.39 -10.27 -14.71
CA GLY A 150 -1.55 -9.05 -15.51
C GLY A 150 -1.12 -7.80 -14.76
N GLY A 151 -0.06 -7.12 -15.24
CA GLY A 151 0.34 -5.82 -14.71
C GLY A 151 -0.63 -4.72 -15.15
N ARG A 152 -0.85 -3.70 -14.31
CA ARG A 152 -1.69 -2.54 -14.65
C ARG A 152 -0.84 -1.27 -14.72
N ASN A 153 -1.13 -0.42 -15.70
CA ASN A 153 -0.64 0.96 -15.69
C ASN A 153 -1.57 1.80 -14.80
N GLY A 154 -1.04 2.45 -13.79
CA GLY A 154 -1.82 3.28 -12.87
C GLY A 154 -1.06 3.66 -11.61
N ALA A 155 -1.78 4.15 -10.62
CA ALA A 155 -1.26 4.39 -9.28
C ALA A 155 -2.08 3.61 -8.25
N VAL A 156 -1.42 3.14 -7.19
CA VAL A 156 -2.06 2.54 -6.02
C VAL A 156 -1.73 3.43 -4.83
N VAL A 157 -2.75 3.74 -4.02
CA VAL A 157 -2.62 4.59 -2.84
C VAL A 157 -2.90 3.74 -1.61
N PHE A 158 -1.98 3.78 -0.64
CA PHE A 158 -2.16 3.20 0.68
C PHE A 158 -2.23 4.31 1.70
N GLU A 159 -3.22 4.27 2.57
CA GLU A 159 -3.30 5.16 3.72
C GLU A 159 -2.98 4.37 4.98
N VAL A 160 -2.00 4.85 5.74
CA VAL A 160 -1.56 4.27 7.00
C VAL A 160 -1.88 5.27 8.11
N PRO A 161 -2.97 5.07 8.87
CA PRO A 161 -3.31 5.95 9.97
C PRO A 161 -2.29 5.79 11.11
N PHE A 162 -1.99 6.89 11.80
CA PHE A 162 -1.26 6.83 13.06
C PHE A 162 -2.19 6.31 14.15
N ILE A 163 -1.73 5.29 14.87
CA ILE A 163 -2.47 4.75 16.01
C ILE A 163 -2.27 5.70 17.18
N THR A 164 -3.30 6.47 17.52
CA THR A 164 -3.34 7.23 18.78
C THR A 164 -3.70 6.27 19.91
N ASN A 165 -2.70 5.79 20.64
CA ASN A 165 -2.94 5.11 21.90
C ASN A 165 -3.35 6.14 22.95
N GLU A 166 -4.62 6.55 22.95
CA GLU A 166 -5.19 7.23 24.12
C GLU A 166 -5.45 6.18 25.21
N PRO A 167 -4.99 6.40 26.46
CA PRO A 167 -5.34 5.51 27.56
C PRO A 167 -6.84 5.64 27.82
N VAL A 168 -7.56 4.54 27.68
CA VAL A 168 -8.95 4.41 28.14
C VAL A 168 -8.97 4.74 29.63
N GLU A 169 -9.48 5.93 30.00
CA GLU A 169 -9.79 6.22 31.40
C GLU A 169 -10.84 5.20 31.86
N ALA A 170 -10.42 4.30 32.73
CA ALA A 170 -11.32 3.43 33.45
C ALA A 170 -12.19 4.31 34.37
N GLY A 171 -13.43 4.56 33.93
CA GLY A 171 -14.44 5.22 34.75
C GLY A 171 -14.67 4.42 36.03
N VAL A 172 -14.43 5.08 37.16
CA VAL A 172 -14.76 4.65 38.52
C VAL A 172 -16.27 4.78 38.76
#